data_AF-A0A246FT16-F1
#
_entry.id   AF-A0A246FT16-F1
#
_cell.length_a   1.000
_cell.length_b   1.000
_cell.length_c   1.000
_cell.angle_alpha   90.00
_cell.angle_beta   90.00
_cell.angle_gamma   90.00
#
_symmetry.space_group_name_H-M   'P 1'
#
loop_
_entity.id
_entity.type
_entity.pdbx_description
1 polymer ?
#
loop_
_entity_poly.entity_id
_entity_poly.type
_entity_poly.pdbx_seq_one_letter_code
_entity_poly.pdbx_strand_id
1 'polypeptide(L)'
;MQSVGFTCWGPLLAGALLLSACSGNGGSEAATAVPLPTGHYEGPISYQGTELRVALELREQPAGQLRAAVSFPQVPGLEFDAITARYRAPQLVLEQQPGQAGSLTIQAVREGDFLRGVLSWDSVKTEFVWVRRGEAAAPGYRETTLPVAGQRLRLLLPDDTLARHPALALLMPPAATAAATSRATYLARHGIVTLLVPVLAPEQPNDPTDSLALQVPVAALAGLRHQAAVDSGQVGYWGRGPAARQVAAAATRLPHPNFVVLEAASATTREQAQPYQILNQLRIPALIYYAGLDTTVQAAASARRLRSALGYRRGTQIRVIPQVTADFLKPARTGPDGQWQWPQPAPEYWTGLVDWLKER
;
A
#
# COMPACT_ATOMS: atom_id res chain seq x y z
N MET A 1 74.11 -24.95 -59.04
CA MET A 1 75.05 -26.09 -59.15
C MET A 1 74.63 -27.13 -58.13
N GLN A 2 74.45 -28.38 -58.59
CA GLN A 2 74.16 -29.61 -57.82
C GLN A 2 72.77 -29.66 -57.14
N SER A 3 71.99 -30.73 -57.14
CA SER A 3 71.96 -32.03 -57.83
C SER A 3 70.63 -32.69 -57.39
N VAL A 4 69.77 -33.15 -58.31
CA VAL A 4 69.44 -34.57 -58.62
C VAL A 4 68.69 -35.35 -57.52
N GLY A 5 67.58 -35.99 -57.93
CA GLY A 5 67.08 -37.27 -57.38
C GLY A 5 65.55 -37.27 -57.14
N PHE A 6 64.70 -37.89 -57.98
CA PHE A 6 64.25 -39.31 -57.96
C PHE A 6 63.62 -39.71 -56.60
N THR A 7 62.47 -40.39 -56.43
CA THR A 7 61.74 -41.37 -57.26
C THR A 7 60.37 -41.69 -56.61
N CYS A 8 59.40 -42.09 -57.45
CA CYS A 8 58.42 -43.18 -57.35
C CYS A 8 57.88 -43.79 -56.02
N TRP A 9 56.57 -44.14 -56.13
CA TRP A 9 55.83 -45.28 -55.54
C TRP A 9 55.51 -45.20 -54.04
N GLY A 10 54.33 -45.54 -53.53
CA GLY A 10 53.13 -46.20 -54.04
C GLY A 10 52.10 -46.27 -52.87
N PRO A 11 50.89 -46.78 -53.12
CA PRO A 11 49.72 -46.65 -52.23
C PRO A 11 49.72 -47.69 -51.11
N LEU A 12 48.92 -47.48 -50.05
CA LEU A 12 48.00 -48.47 -49.44
C LEU A 12 47.56 -48.11 -48.01
N LEU A 13 46.28 -48.42 -47.76
CA LEU A 13 45.67 -48.94 -46.52
C LEU A 13 45.38 -48.00 -45.34
N ALA A 14 44.09 -47.69 -45.24
CA ALA A 14 43.20 -48.08 -44.14
C ALA A 14 43.76 -48.04 -42.71
N GLY A 15 43.27 -47.07 -41.93
CA GLY A 15 43.35 -47.06 -40.48
C GLY A 15 42.12 -46.36 -39.90
N ALA A 16 41.09 -47.13 -39.61
CA ALA A 16 39.95 -46.69 -38.84
C ALA A 16 40.37 -46.45 -37.38
N LEU A 17 40.24 -45.21 -36.92
CA LEU A 17 40.14 -44.88 -35.49
C LEU A 17 38.88 -44.04 -35.29
N LEU A 18 37.82 -44.73 -34.93
CA LEU A 18 36.58 -44.17 -34.40
C LEU A 18 36.91 -43.48 -33.08
N LEU A 19 37.12 -42.16 -33.12
CA LEU A 19 37.04 -41.35 -31.92
C LEU A 19 35.57 -41.22 -31.54
N SER A 20 35.22 -41.93 -30.48
CA SER A 20 34.00 -41.79 -29.68
C SER A 20 33.86 -40.35 -29.20
N ALA A 21 33.29 -39.49 -30.04
CA ALA A 21 32.72 -38.24 -29.59
C ALA A 21 31.41 -38.55 -28.88
N CYS A 22 31.49 -38.77 -27.57
CA CYS A 22 30.37 -38.64 -26.67
C CYS A 22 29.86 -37.19 -26.83
N SER A 23 28.86 -37.02 -27.70
CA SER A 23 28.02 -35.82 -27.73
C SER A 23 27.32 -35.75 -26.38
N GLY A 24 27.96 -35.09 -25.43
CA GLY A 24 27.29 -34.59 -24.25
C GLY A 24 26.19 -33.68 -24.73
N ASN A 25 24.95 -34.16 -24.71
CA ASN A 25 23.77 -33.33 -24.66
C ASN A 25 23.82 -32.54 -23.34
N GLY A 26 24.71 -31.55 -23.28
CA GLY A 26 24.59 -30.37 -22.43
C GLY A 26 23.51 -29.47 -23.02
N GLY A 27 22.33 -30.05 -23.28
CA GLY A 27 21.12 -29.26 -23.36
C GLY A 27 20.97 -28.69 -21.96
N SER A 28 21.36 -27.42 -21.82
CA SER A 28 20.95 -26.58 -20.71
C SER A 28 19.49 -26.91 -20.45
N GLU A 29 19.20 -27.62 -19.36
CA GLU A 29 17.88 -27.64 -18.75
C GLU A 29 17.58 -26.18 -18.47
N ALA A 30 16.96 -25.51 -19.45
CA ALA A 30 16.10 -24.40 -19.18
C ALA A 30 15.04 -25.00 -18.26
N ALA A 31 15.30 -24.94 -16.95
CA ALA A 31 14.36 -25.28 -15.91
C ALA A 31 13.06 -24.61 -16.33
N THR A 32 12.08 -25.42 -16.72
CA THR A 32 10.78 -24.94 -17.18
C THR A 32 10.18 -24.26 -15.97
N ALA A 33 10.37 -22.94 -15.90
CA ALA A 33 9.96 -22.15 -14.75
C ALA A 33 8.46 -22.36 -14.60
N VAL A 34 8.05 -22.99 -13.49
CA VAL A 34 6.64 -23.22 -13.20
C VAL A 34 5.96 -21.85 -13.25
N PRO A 35 4.92 -21.67 -14.10
CA PRO A 35 4.32 -20.36 -14.28
C PRO A 35 3.79 -19.83 -12.95
N LEU A 36 3.90 -18.52 -12.74
CA LEU A 36 3.35 -17.89 -11.54
C LEU A 36 1.85 -18.17 -11.41
N PRO A 37 1.31 -18.28 -10.19
CA PRO A 37 -0.11 -18.58 -9.96
C PRO A 37 -1.00 -17.35 -10.21
N THR A 38 -0.92 -16.71 -11.37
CA THR A 38 -1.70 -15.49 -11.68
C THR A 38 -3.17 -15.78 -11.94
N GLY A 39 -4.05 -14.83 -11.60
CA GLY A 39 -5.49 -14.92 -11.79
C GLY A 39 -6.29 -14.41 -10.60
N HIS A 40 -7.61 -14.43 -10.78
CA HIS A 40 -8.59 -14.18 -9.73
C HIS A 40 -8.91 -15.51 -9.03
N TYR A 41 -8.71 -15.58 -7.71
CA TYR A 41 -9.06 -16.73 -6.88
C TYR A 41 -10.15 -16.32 -5.89
N GLU A 42 -11.16 -17.17 -5.70
CA GLU A 42 -12.25 -16.91 -4.77
C GLU A 42 -12.52 -18.17 -3.93
N GLY A 43 -12.85 -17.95 -2.66
CA GLY A 43 -13.48 -18.96 -1.84
C GLY A 43 -13.75 -18.49 -0.41
N PRO A 44 -14.46 -19.29 0.38
CA PRO A 44 -14.76 -18.94 1.76
C PRO A 44 -13.56 -19.20 2.69
N ILE A 45 -13.56 -18.47 3.80
CA ILE A 45 -12.90 -18.87 5.05
C ILE A 45 -13.97 -19.03 6.13
N SER A 46 -13.73 -19.89 7.11
CA SER A 46 -14.72 -20.19 8.15
C SER A 46 -14.09 -20.26 9.52
N TYR A 47 -14.69 -19.56 10.49
CA TYR A 47 -14.24 -19.60 11.88
C TYR A 47 -15.43 -19.53 12.83
N GLN A 48 -15.47 -20.49 13.77
CA GLN A 48 -16.53 -20.63 14.78
C GLN A 48 -17.95 -20.48 14.21
N GLY A 49 -18.22 -21.20 13.10
CA GLY A 49 -19.55 -21.22 12.46
C GLY A 49 -19.89 -19.99 11.63
N THR A 50 -18.97 -19.05 11.45
CA THR A 50 -19.16 -17.87 10.59
C THR A 50 -18.27 -17.95 9.36
N GLU A 51 -18.86 -17.66 8.20
CA GLU A 51 -18.18 -17.69 6.91
C GLU A 51 -17.90 -16.26 6.43
N LEU A 52 -16.74 -16.07 5.81
CA LEU A 52 -16.39 -14.83 5.10
C LEU A 52 -15.83 -15.19 3.73
N ARG A 53 -16.35 -14.58 2.67
CA ARG A 53 -15.81 -14.74 1.32
C ARG A 53 -14.56 -13.90 1.13
N VAL A 54 -13.55 -14.51 0.51
CA VAL A 54 -12.28 -13.88 0.17
C VAL A 54 -12.06 -13.96 -1.33
N ALA A 55 -11.64 -12.83 -1.90
CA ALA A 55 -11.15 -12.75 -3.27
C ALA A 55 -9.68 -12.34 -3.25
N LEU A 56 -8.86 -13.10 -3.98
CA LEU A 56 -7.43 -12.89 -4.13
C LEU A 56 -7.11 -12.63 -5.61
N GLU A 57 -6.53 -11.47 -5.87
CA GLU A 57 -6.03 -11.08 -7.19
C GLU A 57 -4.52 -11.27 -7.24
N LEU A 58 -4.04 -12.25 -8.01
CA LEU A 58 -2.62 -12.50 -8.24
C LEU A 58 -2.20 -12.00 -9.61
N ARG A 59 -1.29 -11.03 -9.64
CA ARG A 59 -0.79 -10.39 -10.86
C ARG A 59 0.74 -10.48 -10.92
N GLU A 60 1.29 -10.59 -12.11
CA GLU A 60 2.73 -10.49 -12.35
C GLU A 60 3.08 -9.04 -12.72
N GLN A 61 3.86 -8.36 -11.89
CA GLN A 61 4.25 -6.97 -12.13
C GLN A 61 5.46 -6.54 -11.28
N PRO A 62 6.67 -6.32 -11.88
CA PRO A 62 7.17 -6.68 -13.22
C PRO A 62 7.39 -8.20 -13.42
N ALA A 63 7.95 -8.62 -14.56
CA ALA A 63 8.19 -10.03 -14.87
C ALA A 63 8.93 -10.78 -13.74
N GLY A 64 8.43 -11.95 -13.37
CA GLY A 64 8.91 -12.77 -12.26
C GLY A 64 8.52 -12.28 -10.87
N GLN A 65 7.86 -11.12 -10.73
CA GLN A 65 7.44 -10.58 -9.44
C GLN A 65 5.92 -10.66 -9.28
N LEU A 66 5.48 -11.30 -8.20
CA LEU A 66 4.07 -11.43 -7.89
C LEU A 66 3.60 -10.21 -7.07
N ARG A 67 2.44 -9.66 -7.42
CA ARG A 67 1.65 -8.77 -6.58
C ARG A 67 0.35 -9.46 -6.23
N ALA A 68 -0.10 -9.28 -4.99
CA ALA A 68 -1.33 -9.83 -4.50
C ALA A 68 -2.21 -8.72 -3.92
N ALA A 69 -3.48 -8.69 -4.30
CA ALA A 69 -4.49 -7.89 -3.62
C ALA A 69 -5.55 -8.82 -3.04
N VAL A 70 -5.86 -8.65 -1.76
CA VAL A 70 -6.88 -9.42 -1.05
C VAL A 70 -8.04 -8.49 -0.75
N SER A 71 -9.25 -8.95 -1.04
CA SER A 71 -10.48 -8.23 -0.74
C SER A 71 -11.52 -9.17 -0.13
N PHE A 72 -12.44 -8.58 0.64
CA PHE A 72 -13.54 -9.28 1.28
C PHE A 72 -14.85 -8.68 0.76
N PRO A 73 -15.46 -9.24 -0.30
CA PRO A 73 -16.61 -8.62 -0.98
C PRO A 73 -17.81 -8.31 -0.08
N GLN A 74 -17.96 -9.06 1.01
CA GLN A 74 -19.03 -8.86 2.00
C GLN A 74 -18.73 -7.75 3.01
N VAL A 75 -17.48 -7.25 3.05
CA VAL A 75 -17.02 -6.23 3.98
C VAL A 75 -16.28 -5.12 3.21
N PRO A 76 -17.01 -4.19 2.58
CA PRO A 76 -16.41 -3.10 1.83
C PRO A 76 -15.46 -2.26 2.70
N GLY A 77 -14.31 -1.86 2.14
CA GLY A 77 -13.26 -1.13 2.85
C GLY A 77 -12.27 -2.01 3.62
N LEU A 78 -12.49 -3.32 3.61
CA LEU A 78 -11.54 -4.31 4.10
C LEU A 78 -10.84 -4.92 2.89
N GLU A 79 -9.71 -4.35 2.54
CA GLU A 79 -8.88 -4.78 1.42
C GLU A 79 -7.45 -4.34 1.66
N PHE A 80 -6.50 -5.09 1.11
CA PHE A 80 -5.10 -4.70 1.17
C PHE A 80 -4.32 -5.32 0.02
N ASP A 81 -3.25 -4.64 -0.35
CA ASP A 81 -2.21 -5.21 -1.20
C ASP A 81 -1.17 -5.87 -0.28
N ALA A 82 -0.78 -7.11 -0.57
CA ALA A 82 0.25 -7.80 0.21
C ALA A 82 1.61 -7.13 -0.03
N ILE A 83 2.30 -6.75 1.06
CA ILE A 83 3.65 -6.20 0.99
C ILE A 83 4.65 -7.28 0.58
N THR A 84 4.41 -8.52 1.03
CA THR A 84 5.18 -9.67 0.60
C THR A 84 4.26 -10.61 -0.17
N ALA A 85 4.62 -10.90 -1.42
CA ALA A 85 4.01 -11.95 -2.21
C ALA A 85 5.12 -12.82 -2.83
N ARG A 86 5.34 -14.00 -2.26
CA ARG A 86 6.43 -14.90 -2.66
C ARG A 86 5.83 -16.21 -3.14
N TYR A 87 6.28 -16.65 -4.30
CA TYR A 87 5.93 -17.96 -4.83
C TYR A 87 7.20 -18.78 -5.07
N ARG A 88 7.32 -19.90 -4.36
CA ARG A 88 8.32 -20.93 -4.60
C ARG A 88 7.57 -22.23 -4.81
N ALA A 89 7.36 -22.58 -6.08
CA ALA A 89 6.48 -23.67 -6.47
C ALA A 89 6.68 -24.92 -5.59
N PRO A 90 5.58 -25.49 -5.04
CA PRO A 90 4.17 -25.11 -5.20
C PRO A 90 3.66 -24.09 -4.16
N GLN A 91 4.54 -23.54 -3.30
CA GLN A 91 4.17 -22.73 -2.14
C GLN A 91 4.00 -21.24 -2.47
N LEU A 92 2.91 -20.66 -2.01
CA LEU A 92 2.59 -19.23 -2.03
C LEU A 92 2.55 -18.69 -0.60
N VAL A 93 3.26 -17.59 -0.35
CA VAL A 93 3.22 -16.86 0.92
C VAL A 93 2.87 -15.40 0.65
N LEU A 94 1.79 -14.93 1.26
CA LEU A 94 1.36 -13.55 1.24
C LEU A 94 1.34 -12.98 2.64
N GLU A 95 1.88 -11.77 2.82
CA GLU A 95 1.83 -11.05 4.09
C GLU A 95 1.37 -9.62 3.84
N GLN A 96 0.33 -9.19 4.58
CA GLN A 96 -0.12 -7.80 4.56
C GLN A 96 1.01 -6.89 5.07
N GLN A 97 1.56 -7.17 6.25
CA GLN A 97 2.66 -6.42 6.84
C GLN A 97 3.58 -7.33 7.67
N PRO A 98 4.80 -7.63 7.20
CA PRO A 98 5.71 -8.55 7.86
C PRO A 98 6.00 -8.15 9.32
N GLY A 99 5.84 -9.09 10.25
CA GLY A 99 6.20 -8.91 11.67
C GLY A 99 5.29 -7.96 12.47
N GLN A 100 4.21 -7.44 11.89
CA GLN A 100 3.25 -6.61 12.63
C GLN A 100 2.17 -7.47 13.30
N ALA A 101 1.94 -7.22 14.59
CA ALA A 101 0.83 -7.83 15.31
C ALA A 101 -0.51 -7.47 14.63
N GLY A 102 -1.32 -8.49 14.38
CA GLY A 102 -2.60 -8.37 13.69
C GLY A 102 -2.54 -8.25 12.17
N SER A 103 -1.34 -8.38 11.58
CA SER A 103 -1.20 -8.54 10.13
C SER A 103 -1.85 -9.83 9.66
N LEU A 104 -2.47 -9.78 8.48
CA LEU A 104 -2.96 -10.95 7.79
C LEU A 104 -1.82 -11.68 7.05
N THR A 105 -1.78 -13.00 7.18
CA THR A 105 -0.83 -13.89 6.47
C THR A 105 -1.59 -15.03 5.80
N ILE A 106 -1.25 -15.32 4.54
CA ILE A 106 -1.78 -16.45 3.76
C ILE A 106 -0.61 -17.34 3.38
N GLN A 107 -0.71 -18.63 3.73
CA GLN A 107 0.22 -19.66 3.29
C GLN A 107 -0.59 -20.70 2.52
N ALA A 108 -0.25 -20.91 1.25
CA ALA A 108 -0.99 -21.80 0.36
C ALA A 108 -0.08 -22.71 -0.46
N VAL A 109 -0.62 -23.86 -0.84
CA VAL A 109 -0.06 -24.76 -1.85
C VAL A 109 -0.95 -24.66 -3.08
N ARG A 110 -0.32 -24.51 -4.25
CA ARG A 110 -1.00 -24.51 -5.55
C ARG A 110 -1.17 -25.94 -6.05
N GLU A 111 -2.40 -26.31 -6.36
CA GLU A 111 -2.78 -27.60 -6.95
C GLU A 111 -3.64 -27.33 -8.19
N GLY A 112 -3.02 -27.21 -9.36
CA GLY A 112 -3.70 -26.82 -10.59
C GLY A 112 -4.29 -25.40 -10.49
N ASP A 113 -5.62 -25.31 -10.54
CA ASP A 113 -6.42 -24.09 -10.40
C ASP A 113 -6.89 -23.84 -8.95
N PHE A 114 -6.43 -24.64 -7.99
CA PHE A 114 -6.76 -24.50 -6.58
C PHE A 114 -5.58 -23.93 -5.79
N LEU A 115 -5.90 -23.09 -4.79
CA LEU A 115 -5.02 -22.72 -3.70
C LEU A 115 -5.60 -23.30 -2.41
N ARG A 116 -4.85 -24.18 -1.74
CA ARG A 116 -5.22 -24.75 -0.46
C ARG A 116 -4.25 -24.30 0.61
N GLY A 117 -4.73 -23.87 1.76
CA GLY A 117 -3.83 -23.32 2.75
C GLY A 117 -4.47 -22.86 4.04
N VAL A 118 -3.72 -22.03 4.75
CA VAL A 118 -4.11 -21.42 6.02
C VAL A 118 -4.04 -19.91 5.89
N LEU A 119 -5.13 -19.24 6.28
CA LEU A 119 -5.17 -17.82 6.53
C LEU A 119 -5.04 -17.59 8.03
N SER A 120 -4.07 -16.76 8.41
CA SER A 120 -3.88 -16.29 9.78
C SER A 120 -4.19 -14.80 9.85
N TRP A 121 -5.03 -14.41 10.79
CA TRP A 121 -5.42 -13.02 11.00
C TRP A 121 -5.68 -12.77 12.49
N ASP A 122 -4.90 -11.89 13.10
CA ASP A 122 -4.85 -11.72 14.56
C ASP A 122 -4.55 -13.06 15.26
N SER A 123 -5.45 -13.55 16.10
CA SER A 123 -5.40 -14.86 16.76
C SER A 123 -6.13 -15.97 15.99
N VAL A 124 -6.81 -15.62 14.89
CA VAL A 124 -7.58 -16.56 14.08
C VAL A 124 -6.67 -17.29 13.11
N LYS A 125 -6.84 -18.61 13.04
CA LYS A 125 -6.30 -19.45 11.97
C LYS A 125 -7.44 -20.26 11.37
N THR A 126 -7.58 -20.17 10.06
CA THR A 126 -8.61 -20.88 9.29
C THR A 126 -7.98 -21.52 8.07
N GLU A 127 -8.37 -22.75 7.80
CA GLU A 127 -8.05 -23.41 6.54
C GLU A 127 -8.94 -22.85 5.43
N PHE A 128 -8.48 -22.98 4.19
CA PHE A 128 -9.26 -22.59 3.02
C PHE A 128 -8.91 -23.44 1.80
N VAL A 129 -9.84 -23.43 0.86
CA VAL A 129 -9.64 -23.87 -0.52
C VAL A 129 -10.25 -22.82 -1.44
N TRP A 130 -9.41 -22.14 -2.22
CA TRP A 130 -9.82 -21.11 -3.17
C TRP A 130 -9.61 -21.60 -4.60
N VAL A 131 -10.55 -21.25 -5.47
CA VAL A 131 -10.58 -21.70 -6.86
C VAL A 131 -10.29 -20.53 -7.77
N ARG A 132 -9.47 -20.76 -8.80
CA ARG A 132 -9.24 -19.80 -9.87
C ARG A 132 -10.52 -19.61 -10.69
N ARG A 133 -10.98 -18.37 -10.80
CA ARG A 133 -12.23 -17.98 -11.49
C ARG A 133 -11.99 -17.15 -12.76
N GLY A 134 -10.73 -16.88 -13.10
CA GLY A 134 -10.37 -16.21 -14.35
C GLY A 134 -9.11 -15.39 -14.22
N GLU A 135 -8.99 -14.40 -15.10
CA GLU A 135 -7.94 -13.39 -15.04
C GLU A 135 -8.12 -12.49 -13.82
N ALA A 136 -7.01 -11.96 -13.32
CA ALA A 136 -7.07 -11.04 -12.20
C ALA A 136 -7.72 -9.73 -12.65
N ALA A 137 -8.66 -9.19 -11.86
CA ALA A 137 -9.34 -7.94 -12.17
C ALA A 137 -8.34 -6.77 -12.34
N ALA A 138 -8.71 -5.68 -13.00
CA ALA A 138 -7.87 -4.48 -12.97
C ALA A 138 -7.84 -3.90 -11.54
N PRO A 139 -6.73 -3.28 -11.10
CA PRO A 139 -6.61 -2.75 -9.73
C PRO A 139 -7.51 -1.54 -9.43
N GLY A 140 -8.17 -0.96 -10.44
CA GLY A 140 -9.03 0.23 -10.33
C GLY A 140 -8.28 1.57 -10.30
N TYR A 141 -6.97 1.54 -10.54
CA TYR A 141 -6.11 2.71 -10.62
C TYR A 141 -4.88 2.42 -11.47
N ARG A 142 -4.22 3.47 -11.95
CA ARG A 142 -2.95 3.42 -12.68
C ARG A 142 -1.83 3.96 -11.81
N GLU A 143 -0.71 3.26 -11.80
CA GLU A 143 0.49 3.67 -11.07
C GLU A 143 1.48 4.34 -12.03
N THR A 144 1.99 5.51 -11.65
CA THR A 144 3.02 6.25 -12.38
C THR A 144 3.96 6.96 -11.39
N THR A 145 4.86 7.80 -11.88
CA THR A 145 5.77 8.59 -11.05
C THR A 145 5.67 10.08 -11.36
N LEU A 146 5.72 10.91 -10.31
CA LEU A 146 5.80 12.37 -10.40
C LEU A 146 7.21 12.85 -10.00
N PRO A 147 7.93 13.59 -10.85
CA PRO A 147 9.16 14.26 -10.44
C PRO A 147 8.85 15.39 -9.43
N VAL A 148 9.45 15.31 -8.25
CA VAL A 148 9.30 16.27 -7.15
C VAL A 148 10.65 16.50 -6.48
N ALA A 149 11.15 17.73 -6.48
CA ALA A 149 12.41 18.12 -5.81
C ALA A 149 13.60 17.16 -6.11
N GLY A 150 13.74 16.74 -7.37
CA GLY A 150 14.80 15.81 -7.81
C GLY A 150 14.54 14.33 -7.54
N GLN A 151 13.40 13.98 -6.94
CA GLN A 151 12.99 12.60 -6.66
C GLN A 151 11.82 12.19 -7.56
N ARG A 152 11.68 10.88 -7.84
CA ARG A 152 10.50 10.33 -8.54
C ARG A 152 9.59 9.69 -7.51
N LEU A 153 8.48 10.36 -7.21
CA LEU A 153 7.52 9.93 -6.19
C LEU A 153 6.40 9.10 -6.84
N ARG A 154 5.91 8.10 -6.11
CA ARG A 154 4.85 7.19 -6.59
C ARG A 154 3.50 7.91 -6.59
N LEU A 155 2.85 7.97 -7.76
CA LEU A 155 1.56 8.61 -8.01
C LEU A 155 0.54 7.55 -8.43
N LEU A 156 -0.60 7.49 -7.75
CA LEU A 156 -1.72 6.63 -8.11
C LEU A 156 -2.84 7.52 -8.66
N LEU A 157 -3.27 7.20 -9.87
CA LEU A 157 -4.34 7.88 -10.60
C LEU A 157 -5.56 6.95 -10.68
N PRO A 158 -6.77 7.41 -10.34
CA PRO A 158 -7.98 6.62 -10.59
C PRO A 158 -8.07 6.15 -12.05
N ASP A 159 -8.62 4.96 -12.24
CA ASP A 159 -8.91 4.40 -13.57
C ASP A 159 -10.41 4.45 -13.83
N ASP A 160 -10.94 5.68 -13.91
CA ASP A 160 -12.34 5.96 -14.21
C ASP A 160 -12.47 6.97 -15.37
N THR A 161 -13.70 7.41 -15.65
CA THR A 161 -14.01 8.29 -16.78
C THR A 161 -13.95 9.79 -16.47
N LEU A 162 -13.66 10.18 -15.22
CA LEU A 162 -13.60 11.59 -14.84
C LEU A 162 -12.30 12.22 -15.36
N ALA A 163 -12.39 13.47 -15.79
CA ALA A 163 -11.22 14.18 -16.32
C ALA A 163 -10.31 14.74 -15.22
N ARG A 164 -10.88 15.04 -14.04
CA ARG A 164 -10.18 15.68 -12.92
C ARG A 164 -10.64 15.11 -11.60
N HIS A 165 -9.72 15.01 -10.67
CA HIS A 165 -9.91 14.42 -9.36
C HIS A 165 -9.37 15.30 -8.23
N PRO A 166 -9.96 15.27 -7.03
CA PRO A 166 -9.27 15.71 -5.83
C PRO A 166 -7.96 14.93 -5.65
N ALA A 167 -6.97 15.57 -5.03
CA ALA A 167 -5.64 14.98 -4.85
C ALA A 167 -5.08 15.18 -3.44
N LEU A 168 -4.30 14.19 -3.01
CA LEU A 168 -3.68 14.15 -1.69
C LEU A 168 -2.18 13.81 -1.80
N ALA A 169 -1.36 14.63 -1.17
CA ALA A 169 0.02 14.27 -0.84
C ALA A 169 0.07 13.61 0.54
N LEU A 170 0.30 12.29 0.58
CA LEU A 170 0.36 11.50 1.81
C LEU A 170 1.79 11.49 2.34
N LEU A 171 2.03 12.18 3.45
CA LEU A 171 3.32 12.21 4.12
C LEU A 171 3.55 10.90 4.86
N MET A 172 4.61 10.20 4.45
CA MET A 172 4.88 8.82 4.77
C MET A 172 6.26 8.70 5.45
N PRO A 173 6.33 8.70 6.79
CA PRO A 173 7.55 8.34 7.49
C PRO A 173 7.86 6.84 7.26
N PRO A 174 9.14 6.40 7.35
CA PRO A 174 9.53 5.03 7.01
C PRO A 174 8.69 3.95 7.69
N ALA A 175 8.42 4.12 8.99
CA ALA A 175 7.63 3.19 9.79
C ALA A 175 6.13 3.11 9.37
N ALA A 176 5.62 4.10 8.64
CA ALA A 176 4.22 4.16 8.18
C ALA A 176 4.06 3.83 6.69
N THR A 177 5.10 3.34 6.02
CA THR A 177 5.10 3.09 4.56
C THR A 177 3.97 2.17 4.10
N ALA A 178 3.79 1.06 4.81
CA ALA A 178 2.72 0.09 4.58
C ALA A 178 1.33 0.73 4.68
N ALA A 179 1.08 1.39 5.81
CA ALA A 179 -0.18 2.02 6.14
C ALA A 179 -0.55 3.17 5.17
N ALA A 180 0.44 3.97 4.75
CA ALA A 180 0.26 5.03 3.76
C ALA A 180 0.00 4.46 2.36
N THR A 181 0.68 3.37 1.98
CA THR A 181 0.44 2.68 0.71
C THR A 181 -0.97 2.11 0.63
N SER A 182 -1.44 1.44 1.68
CA SER A 182 -2.81 0.92 1.74
C SER A 182 -3.86 2.05 1.64
N ARG A 183 -3.63 3.18 2.33
CA ARG A 183 -4.49 4.38 2.21
C ARG A 183 -4.50 4.94 0.79
N ALA A 184 -3.32 5.06 0.17
CA ALA A 184 -3.19 5.57 -1.19
C ALA A 184 -3.95 4.68 -2.20
N THR A 185 -3.80 3.36 -2.11
CA THR A 185 -4.52 2.40 -2.95
C THR A 185 -6.04 2.55 -2.76
N TYR A 186 -6.52 2.56 -1.52
CA TYR A 186 -7.96 2.69 -1.24
C TYR A 186 -8.53 3.98 -1.85
N LEU A 187 -7.86 5.11 -1.63
CA LEU A 187 -8.28 6.41 -2.16
C LEU A 187 -8.26 6.46 -3.69
N ALA A 188 -7.24 5.87 -4.32
CA ALA A 188 -7.14 5.81 -5.78
C ALA A 188 -8.29 5.01 -6.40
N ARG A 189 -8.68 3.88 -5.79
CA ARG A 189 -9.86 3.10 -6.19
C ARG A 189 -11.18 3.87 -6.03
N HIS A 190 -11.20 4.90 -5.18
CA HIS A 190 -12.40 5.69 -4.87
C HIS A 190 -12.39 7.10 -5.52
N GLY A 191 -11.58 7.29 -6.56
CA GLY A 191 -11.61 8.50 -7.40
C GLY A 191 -10.75 9.66 -6.87
N ILE A 192 -9.78 9.39 -5.99
CA ILE A 192 -8.88 10.41 -5.42
C ILE A 192 -7.45 10.14 -5.90
N VAL A 193 -6.78 11.14 -6.48
CA VAL A 193 -5.37 11.03 -6.85
C VAL A 193 -4.49 11.05 -5.60
N THR A 194 -3.54 10.13 -5.50
CA THR A 194 -2.66 10.04 -4.32
C THR A 194 -1.20 10.02 -4.69
N LEU A 195 -0.41 10.85 -4.00
CA LEU A 195 1.04 10.90 -4.10
C LEU A 195 1.65 10.48 -2.77
N LEU A 196 2.50 9.45 -2.80
CA LEU A 196 3.25 9.02 -1.62
C LEU A 196 4.51 9.87 -1.48
N VAL A 197 4.59 10.61 -0.38
CA VAL A 197 5.66 11.57 -0.10
C VAL A 197 6.50 11.07 1.08
N PRO A 198 7.69 10.50 0.84
CA PRO A 198 8.56 10.07 1.92
C PRO A 198 9.00 11.29 2.74
N VAL A 199 8.93 11.16 4.06
CA VAL A 199 9.38 12.20 4.99
C VAL A 199 10.18 11.60 6.14
N LEU A 200 11.11 12.35 6.71
CA LEU A 200 11.82 11.93 7.92
C LEU A 200 10.97 12.31 9.13
N ALA A 201 10.59 11.36 9.99
CA ALA A 201 9.85 11.70 11.21
C ALA A 201 10.75 12.54 12.15
N PRO A 202 10.20 13.55 12.86
CA PRO A 202 10.96 14.21 13.91
C PRO A 202 11.25 13.21 15.04
N GLU A 203 12.48 13.21 15.57
CA GLU A 203 12.90 12.27 16.61
C GLU A 203 12.17 12.52 17.93
N GLN A 204 11.92 13.79 18.27
CA GLN A 204 11.10 14.16 19.41
C GLN A 204 9.83 14.95 19.02
N PRO A 205 8.74 14.82 19.81
CA PRO A 205 7.49 15.53 19.56
C PRO A 205 7.61 17.06 19.49
N ASN A 206 8.67 17.62 20.07
CA ASN A 206 8.91 19.06 20.17
C ASN A 206 9.98 19.59 19.20
N ASP A 207 10.72 18.72 18.51
CA ASP A 207 11.82 19.16 17.63
C ASP A 207 11.30 20.06 16.51
N PRO A 208 11.97 21.20 16.24
CA PRO A 208 11.58 22.05 15.13
C PRO A 208 11.70 21.27 13.81
N THR A 209 10.71 21.42 12.93
CA THR A 209 10.81 20.83 11.60
C THR A 209 11.78 21.65 10.76
N ASP A 210 12.87 21.04 10.32
CA ASP A 210 13.87 21.67 9.45
C ASP A 210 13.22 22.18 8.15
N SER A 211 13.66 23.36 7.68
CA SER A 211 13.20 23.93 6.42
C SER A 211 13.51 23.02 5.22
N LEU A 212 14.61 22.26 5.26
CA LEU A 212 14.92 21.25 4.24
C LEU A 212 13.92 20.09 4.26
N ALA A 213 13.46 19.67 5.44
CA ALA A 213 12.47 18.60 5.58
C ALA A 213 11.11 18.98 4.97
N LEU A 214 10.81 20.28 4.81
CA LEU A 214 9.58 20.77 4.20
C LEU A 214 9.66 20.90 2.67
N GLN A 215 10.85 20.84 2.07
CA GLN A 215 11.01 21.06 0.63
C GLN A 215 10.23 20.03 -0.20
N VAL A 216 10.30 18.75 0.17
CA VAL A 216 9.64 17.66 -0.57
C VAL A 216 8.12 17.75 -0.46
N PRO A 217 7.49 17.89 0.74
CA PRO A 217 6.04 18.11 0.84
C PRO A 217 5.53 19.33 0.06
N VAL A 218 6.24 20.46 0.11
CA VAL A 218 5.83 21.68 -0.59
C VAL A 218 5.90 21.49 -2.11
N ALA A 219 7.01 20.93 -2.61
CA ALA A 219 7.15 20.64 -4.03
C ALA A 219 6.14 19.57 -4.50
N ALA A 220 5.79 18.60 -3.66
CA ALA A 220 4.80 17.57 -3.94
C ALA A 220 3.41 18.17 -4.20
N LEU A 221 2.98 19.10 -3.35
CA LEU A 221 1.70 19.79 -3.52
C LEU A 221 1.68 20.65 -4.79
N ALA A 222 2.77 21.36 -5.06
CA ALA A 222 2.91 22.13 -6.31
C ALA A 222 2.87 21.19 -7.54
N GLY A 223 3.59 20.08 -7.50
CA GLY A 223 3.61 19.08 -8.57
C GLY A 223 2.24 18.46 -8.83
N LEU A 224 1.48 18.13 -7.78
CA LEU A 224 0.11 17.63 -7.90
C LEU A 224 -0.81 18.63 -8.59
N ARG A 225 -0.74 19.92 -8.25
CA ARG A 225 -1.55 20.98 -8.90
C ARG A 225 -1.28 21.15 -10.38
N HIS A 226 -0.13 20.70 -10.87
CA HIS A 226 0.22 20.73 -12.28
C HIS A 226 -0.12 19.44 -13.04
N GLN A 227 -0.64 18.41 -12.36
CA GLN A 227 -1.09 17.18 -13.03
C GLN A 227 -2.42 17.40 -13.74
N ALA A 228 -2.50 16.99 -15.01
CA ALA A 228 -3.69 17.19 -15.84
C ALA A 228 -4.94 16.49 -15.28
N ALA A 229 -4.76 15.34 -14.63
CA ALA A 229 -5.84 14.57 -13.99
C ALA A 229 -6.25 15.12 -12.60
N VAL A 230 -5.62 16.19 -12.12
CA VAL A 230 -5.88 16.74 -10.78
C VAL A 230 -6.67 18.03 -10.90
N ASP A 231 -7.72 18.18 -10.08
CA ASP A 231 -8.32 19.47 -9.81
C ASP A 231 -7.41 20.27 -8.88
N SER A 232 -6.77 21.31 -9.41
CA SER A 232 -5.82 22.14 -8.67
C SER A 232 -6.44 22.91 -7.50
N GLY A 233 -7.78 23.06 -7.49
CA GLY A 233 -8.57 23.62 -6.39
C GLY A 233 -8.85 22.63 -5.26
N GLN A 234 -8.60 21.33 -5.46
CA GLN A 234 -8.88 20.26 -4.50
C GLN A 234 -7.62 19.46 -4.18
N VAL A 235 -6.54 20.15 -3.84
CA VAL A 235 -5.26 19.51 -3.48
C VAL A 235 -4.93 19.76 -2.01
N GLY A 236 -4.71 18.69 -1.27
CA GLY A 236 -4.41 18.74 0.15
C GLY A 236 -3.26 17.84 0.60
N TYR A 237 -3.00 17.87 1.90
CA TYR A 237 -2.05 16.98 2.56
C TYR A 237 -2.75 15.97 3.45
N TRP A 238 -2.10 14.83 3.65
CA TRP A 238 -2.45 13.86 4.68
C TRP A 238 -1.23 13.49 5.52
N GLY A 239 -1.36 13.48 6.84
CA GLY A 239 -0.32 12.97 7.73
C GLY A 239 -0.88 12.22 8.94
N ARG A 240 -0.19 11.15 9.34
CA ARG A 240 -0.52 10.34 10.54
C ARG A 240 0.55 10.48 11.62
N GLY A 241 0.13 10.56 12.87
CA GLY A 241 1.02 10.57 14.03
C GLY A 241 2.06 11.70 13.93
N PRO A 242 3.37 11.40 14.00
CA PRO A 242 4.42 12.41 13.86
C PRO A 242 4.38 13.22 12.55
N ALA A 243 3.89 12.63 11.45
CA ALA A 243 3.78 13.33 10.16
C ALA A 243 2.68 14.41 10.16
N ALA A 244 1.70 14.35 11.07
CA ALA A 244 0.66 15.37 11.17
C ALA A 244 1.23 16.77 11.48
N ARG A 245 2.31 16.84 12.29
CA ARG A 245 2.99 18.10 12.57
C ARG A 245 3.70 18.66 11.34
N GLN A 246 4.27 17.79 10.50
CA GLN A 246 4.88 18.21 9.25
C GLN A 246 3.85 18.70 8.24
N VAL A 247 2.66 18.13 8.20
CA VAL A 247 1.55 18.67 7.41
C VAL A 247 1.23 20.10 7.83
N ALA A 248 1.09 20.36 9.14
CA ALA A 248 0.85 21.72 9.63
C ALA A 248 2.00 22.67 9.29
N ALA A 249 3.25 22.22 9.42
CA ALA A 249 4.42 23.02 9.08
C ALA A 249 4.53 23.30 7.57
N ALA A 250 4.29 22.31 6.71
CA ALA A 250 4.26 22.45 5.25
C ALA A 250 3.15 23.40 4.80
N ALA A 251 1.99 23.37 5.45
CA ALA A 251 0.87 24.25 5.17
C ALA A 251 1.19 25.76 5.37
N THR A 252 2.23 26.09 6.14
CA THR A 252 2.73 27.48 6.30
C THR A 252 3.38 28.03 5.03
N ARG A 253 3.81 27.15 4.11
CA ARG A 253 4.58 27.50 2.93
C ARG A 253 3.67 27.63 1.71
N LEU A 254 4.08 28.46 0.77
CA LEU A 254 3.43 28.55 -0.52
C LEU A 254 3.90 27.40 -1.44
N PRO A 255 2.98 26.81 -2.23
CA PRO A 255 1.58 27.18 -2.28
C PRO A 255 0.78 26.49 -1.13
N HIS A 256 -0.20 27.17 -0.53
CA HIS A 256 -0.96 26.59 0.58
C HIS A 256 -1.86 25.43 0.13
N PRO A 257 -2.08 24.38 0.93
CA PRO A 257 -3.05 23.32 0.62
C PRO A 257 -4.49 23.84 0.73
N ASN A 258 -5.41 23.30 -0.07
CA ASN A 258 -6.84 23.62 0.01
C ASN A 258 -7.50 22.98 1.23
N PHE A 259 -6.93 21.88 1.74
CA PHE A 259 -7.40 21.18 2.92
C PHE A 259 -6.30 20.29 3.49
N VAL A 260 -6.48 19.80 4.72
CA VAL A 260 -5.59 18.80 5.33
C VAL A 260 -6.37 17.68 6.00
N VAL A 261 -5.83 16.47 5.95
CA VAL A 261 -6.30 15.30 6.69
C VAL A 261 -5.24 14.90 7.72
N LEU A 262 -5.61 14.79 8.99
CA LEU A 262 -4.70 14.40 10.06
C LEU A 262 -5.24 13.17 10.79
N GLU A 263 -4.38 12.19 11.04
CA GLU A 263 -4.70 11.04 11.88
C GLU A 263 -3.80 11.00 13.10
N ALA A 264 -4.35 10.65 14.26
CA ALA A 264 -3.58 10.43 15.49
C ALA A 264 -2.61 11.59 15.82
N ALA A 265 -2.99 12.83 15.49
CA ALA A 265 -2.17 14.01 15.73
C ALA A 265 -2.01 14.23 17.24
N SER A 266 -0.78 14.14 17.76
CA SER A 266 -0.54 14.36 19.19
C SER A 266 -0.68 15.84 19.55
N ALA A 267 -1.51 16.12 20.55
CA ALA A 267 -1.83 17.48 21.00
C ALA A 267 -2.28 17.49 22.47
N THR A 268 -1.68 16.65 23.31
CA THR A 268 -2.10 16.50 24.71
C THR A 268 -1.83 17.77 25.53
N THR A 269 -0.73 18.46 25.22
CA THR A 269 -0.33 19.73 25.83
C THR A 269 -0.60 20.92 24.91
N ARG A 270 -0.46 22.14 25.45
CA ARG A 270 -0.64 23.38 24.68
C ARG A 270 0.47 23.54 23.64
N GLU A 271 1.69 23.18 24.01
CA GLU A 271 2.89 23.24 23.19
C GLU A 271 2.75 22.30 21.99
N GLN A 272 2.25 21.09 22.21
CA GLN A 272 1.98 20.13 21.13
C GLN A 272 0.85 20.60 20.19
N ALA A 273 -0.14 21.35 20.71
CA ALA A 273 -1.24 21.86 19.90
C ALA A 273 -0.89 23.14 19.12
N GLN A 274 0.14 23.89 19.55
CA GLN A 274 0.54 25.17 18.95
C GLN A 274 0.81 25.08 17.44
N PRO A 275 1.53 24.09 16.90
CA PRO A 275 1.82 24.01 15.46
C PRO A 275 0.56 23.97 14.59
N TYR A 276 -0.54 23.41 15.09
CA TYR A 276 -1.79 23.27 14.33
C TYR A 276 -2.61 24.57 14.27
N GLN A 277 -2.28 25.58 15.09
CA GLN A 277 -2.97 26.88 15.06
C GLN A 277 -2.83 27.57 13.70
N ILE A 278 -1.77 27.28 12.95
CA ILE A 278 -1.57 27.85 11.61
C ILE A 278 -2.72 27.49 10.67
N LEU A 279 -3.31 26.29 10.80
CA LEU A 279 -4.44 25.86 9.96
C LEU A 279 -5.64 26.78 10.17
N ASN A 280 -5.88 27.21 11.41
CA ASN A 280 -6.92 28.18 11.73
C ASN A 280 -6.56 29.59 11.23
N GLN A 281 -5.31 30.02 11.40
CA GLN A 281 -4.84 31.33 10.94
C GLN A 281 -4.98 31.48 9.41
N LEU A 282 -4.55 30.47 8.66
CA LEU A 282 -4.62 30.42 7.19
C LEU A 282 -6.00 29.98 6.66
N ARG A 283 -6.96 29.70 7.55
CA ARG A 283 -8.31 29.23 7.21
C ARG A 283 -8.34 27.94 6.39
N ILE A 284 -7.37 27.04 6.60
CA ILE A 284 -7.29 25.75 5.90
C ILE A 284 -8.26 24.76 6.57
N PRO A 285 -9.28 24.25 5.86
CA PRO A 285 -10.15 23.19 6.35
C PRO A 285 -9.35 21.95 6.76
N ALA A 286 -9.68 21.37 7.91
CA ALA A 286 -8.98 20.20 8.43
C ALA A 286 -9.94 19.09 8.85
N LEU A 287 -9.72 17.87 8.39
CA LEU A 287 -10.38 16.67 8.89
C LEU A 287 -9.41 15.89 9.76
N ILE A 288 -9.74 15.72 11.03
CA ILE A 288 -8.90 15.04 12.00
C ILE A 288 -9.63 13.79 12.52
N TYR A 289 -8.97 12.64 12.41
CA TYR A 289 -9.46 11.37 12.94
C TYR A 289 -8.59 10.86 14.09
N TYR A 290 -9.25 10.33 15.11
CA TYR A 290 -8.66 9.53 16.17
C TYR A 290 -9.39 8.21 16.31
N ALA A 291 -8.62 7.15 16.45
CA ALA A 291 -9.12 5.82 16.78
C ALA A 291 -9.23 5.66 18.31
N GLY A 292 -10.36 5.15 18.79
CA GLY A 292 -10.66 5.06 20.22
C GLY A 292 -9.87 3.98 20.96
N LEU A 293 -9.36 2.96 20.27
CA LEU A 293 -8.49 1.93 20.83
C LEU A 293 -7.01 2.17 20.52
N ASP A 294 -6.66 3.31 19.90
CA ASP A 294 -5.27 3.66 19.64
C ASP A 294 -4.58 4.11 20.94
N THR A 295 -3.64 3.29 21.42
CA THR A 295 -2.87 3.56 22.64
C THR A 295 -1.62 4.41 22.39
N THR A 296 -1.29 4.71 21.14
CA THR A 296 -0.09 5.50 20.78
C THR A 296 -0.28 6.99 21.00
N VAL A 297 -1.55 7.44 21.11
CA VAL A 297 -1.93 8.83 21.37
C VAL A 297 -3.07 8.90 22.37
N GLN A 298 -3.08 9.91 23.24
CA GLN A 298 -4.24 10.17 24.09
C GLN A 298 -5.35 10.85 23.27
N ALA A 299 -6.09 10.06 22.49
CA ALA A 299 -7.07 10.50 21.51
C ALA A 299 -8.04 11.58 22.05
N ALA A 300 -8.69 11.32 23.19
CA ALA A 300 -9.65 12.25 23.77
C ALA A 300 -9.02 13.60 24.21
N ALA A 301 -7.84 13.54 24.82
CA ALA A 301 -7.13 14.73 25.28
C ALA A 301 -6.64 15.58 24.08
N SER A 302 -6.04 14.93 23.09
CA SER A 302 -5.57 15.57 21.86
C SER A 302 -6.72 16.18 21.05
N ALA A 303 -7.81 15.44 20.85
CA ALA A 303 -8.99 15.92 20.14
C ALA A 303 -9.60 17.17 20.80
N ARG A 304 -9.75 17.16 22.13
CA ARG A 304 -10.26 18.31 22.89
C ARG A 304 -9.35 19.53 22.72
N ARG A 305 -8.03 19.36 22.81
CA ARG A 305 -7.07 20.46 22.70
C ARG A 305 -6.99 21.02 21.28
N LEU A 306 -6.95 20.15 20.26
CA LEU A 306 -6.95 20.57 18.86
C LEU A 306 -8.23 21.32 18.50
N ARG A 307 -9.38 20.93 19.07
CA ARG A 307 -10.63 21.65 18.80
C ARG A 307 -10.53 23.13 19.19
N SER A 308 -9.91 23.41 20.33
CA SER A 308 -9.62 24.78 20.76
C SER A 308 -8.57 25.47 19.88
N ALA A 309 -7.50 24.77 19.48
CA ALA A 309 -6.47 25.34 18.62
C ALA A 309 -6.97 25.68 17.20
N LEU A 310 -7.93 24.90 16.69
CA LEU A 310 -8.50 25.04 15.36
C LEU A 310 -9.72 25.99 15.29
N GLY A 311 -10.19 26.49 16.43
CA GLY A 311 -11.15 27.60 16.49
C GLY A 311 -12.59 27.28 16.03
N TYR A 312 -13.03 26.02 16.10
CA TYR A 312 -14.43 25.60 15.83
C TYR A 312 -15.01 26.05 14.47
N ARG A 313 -14.19 26.16 13.44
CA ARG A 313 -14.61 26.72 12.14
C ARG A 313 -15.40 25.76 11.28
N ARG A 314 -16.28 26.32 10.44
CA ARG A 314 -16.94 25.60 9.34
C ARG A 314 -15.87 25.02 8.40
N GLY A 315 -15.98 23.74 8.08
CA GLY A 315 -15.00 23.00 7.26
C GLY A 315 -13.96 22.22 8.06
N THR A 316 -13.77 22.53 9.35
CA THR A 316 -12.91 21.74 10.24
C THR A 316 -13.73 20.73 11.05
N GLN A 317 -13.33 19.47 11.00
CA GLN A 317 -13.99 18.38 11.71
C GLN A 317 -12.96 17.58 12.52
N ILE A 318 -13.28 17.26 13.77
CA ILE A 318 -12.47 16.38 14.62
C ILE A 318 -13.37 15.24 15.08
N ARG A 319 -13.04 14.02 14.67
CA ARG A 319 -13.80 12.80 14.93
C ARG A 319 -12.96 11.84 15.76
N VAL A 320 -13.54 11.36 16.87
CA VAL A 320 -12.98 10.25 17.66
C VAL A 320 -13.90 9.07 17.44
N ILE A 321 -13.43 8.05 16.74
CA ILE A 321 -14.22 6.88 16.41
C ILE A 321 -14.02 5.85 17.52
N PRO A 322 -15.07 5.49 18.29
CA PRO A 322 -14.92 4.55 19.39
C PRO A 322 -14.69 3.12 18.88
N GLN A 323 -14.05 2.28 19.72
CA GLN A 323 -13.93 0.83 19.48
C GLN A 323 -13.21 0.42 18.19
N VAL A 324 -12.36 1.28 17.64
CA VAL A 324 -11.54 0.96 16.46
C VAL A 324 -10.05 1.07 16.79
N THR A 325 -9.27 0.18 16.21
CA THR A 325 -7.80 0.17 16.31
C THR A 325 -7.18 1.36 15.58
N ALA A 326 -5.87 1.53 15.70
CA ALA A 326 -5.15 2.63 15.05
C ALA A 326 -5.25 2.62 13.50
N ASP A 327 -5.69 1.50 12.90
CA ASP A 327 -5.97 1.39 11.46
C ASP A 327 -7.47 1.53 11.14
N PHE A 328 -8.26 2.05 12.08
CA PHE A 328 -9.70 2.28 11.94
C PHE A 328 -10.51 1.01 11.64
N LEU A 329 -10.04 -0.13 12.17
CA LEU A 329 -10.75 -1.40 12.13
C LEU A 329 -11.40 -1.67 13.49
N LYS A 330 -12.66 -2.11 13.49
CA LYS A 330 -13.26 -2.77 14.64
C LYS A 330 -12.61 -4.16 14.76
N PRO A 331 -12.00 -4.49 15.91
CA PRO A 331 -11.32 -5.77 16.07
C PRO A 331 -12.32 -6.93 15.99
N ALA A 332 -11.82 -8.09 15.61
CA ALA A 332 -12.62 -9.30 15.64
C ALA A 332 -13.04 -9.64 17.08
N ARG A 333 -14.23 -10.23 17.24
CA ARG A 333 -14.72 -10.63 18.56
C ARG A 333 -15.80 -11.70 18.47
N THR A 334 -15.99 -12.45 19.53
CA THR A 334 -17.20 -13.26 19.71
C THR A 334 -18.36 -12.36 20.13
N GLY A 335 -19.46 -12.41 19.39
CA GLY A 335 -20.69 -11.67 19.66
C GLY A 335 -21.43 -12.19 20.89
N PRO A 336 -22.47 -11.46 21.35
CA PRO A 336 -23.31 -11.90 22.48
C PRO A 336 -24.06 -13.22 22.22
N ASP A 337 -24.25 -13.55 20.95
CA ASP A 337 -24.86 -14.79 20.43
C ASP A 337 -23.86 -15.96 20.33
N GLY A 338 -22.60 -15.75 20.74
CA GLY A 338 -21.54 -16.74 20.64
C GLY A 338 -20.95 -16.89 19.24
N GLN A 339 -21.43 -16.13 18.24
CA GLN A 339 -20.92 -16.19 16.88
C GLN A 339 -19.70 -15.29 16.70
N TRP A 340 -18.78 -15.71 15.86
CA TRP A 340 -17.62 -14.89 15.53
C TRP A 340 -17.98 -13.71 14.63
N GLN A 341 -17.49 -12.53 14.99
CA GLN A 341 -17.60 -11.32 14.19
C GLN A 341 -16.23 -11.01 13.59
N TRP A 342 -16.11 -11.14 12.27
CA TRP A 342 -14.91 -10.76 11.53
C TRP A 342 -14.61 -9.26 11.70
N PRO A 343 -13.34 -8.84 11.63
CA PRO A 343 -12.99 -7.42 11.65
C PRO A 343 -13.78 -6.62 10.62
N GLN A 344 -14.18 -5.41 10.99
CA GLN A 344 -14.95 -4.52 10.14
C GLN A 344 -14.28 -3.16 10.06
N PRO A 345 -14.09 -2.58 8.87
CA PRO A 345 -13.72 -1.18 8.75
C PRO A 345 -14.74 -0.28 9.44
N ALA A 346 -14.27 0.82 10.02
CA ALA A 346 -15.16 1.84 10.55
C ALA A 346 -15.87 2.55 9.37
N PRO A 347 -17.20 2.41 9.21
CA PRO A 347 -17.89 3.03 8.07
C PRO A 347 -17.77 4.57 8.12
N GLU A 348 -17.77 5.14 9.33
CA GLU A 348 -17.59 6.57 9.58
C GLU A 348 -16.23 7.12 9.16
N TYR A 349 -15.23 6.25 9.02
CA TYR A 349 -13.88 6.61 8.63
C TYR A 349 -13.77 6.72 7.11
N TRP A 350 -13.87 5.60 6.39
CA TRP A 350 -13.60 5.59 4.95
C TRP A 350 -14.64 6.34 4.14
N THR A 351 -15.92 6.02 4.32
CA THR A 351 -17.01 6.71 3.62
C THR A 351 -17.02 8.19 3.98
N GLY A 352 -16.95 8.50 5.28
CA GLY A 352 -16.93 9.88 5.75
C GLY A 352 -15.73 10.71 5.27
N LEU A 353 -14.57 10.07 5.08
CA LEU A 353 -13.38 10.70 4.51
C LEU A 353 -13.53 10.96 3.01
N VAL A 354 -13.93 9.96 2.23
CA VAL A 354 -14.09 10.10 0.78
C VAL A 354 -15.15 11.15 0.46
N ASP A 355 -16.28 11.14 1.16
CA ASP A 355 -17.34 12.13 0.99
C ASP A 355 -16.84 13.53 1.34
N TRP A 356 -16.15 13.69 2.47
CA TRP A 356 -15.58 14.98 2.87
C TRP A 356 -14.55 15.50 1.87
N LEU A 357 -13.76 14.62 1.24
CA LEU A 357 -12.79 15.02 0.21
C LEU A 357 -13.47 15.47 -1.08
N LYS A 358 -14.57 14.83 -1.49
CA LYS A 358 -15.34 15.17 -2.70
C LYS A 358 -16.16 16.46 -2.56
N GLU A 359 -16.44 16.88 -1.33
CA GLU A 359 -17.14 18.14 -1.03
C GLU A 359 -16.23 19.39 -0.99
N ARG A 360 -14.91 19.22 -1.05
CA ARG A 360 -13.94 20.33 -1.00
C ARG A 360 -13.68 20.87 -2.40
#